data_AF-A0A350YXN3-F1
#
_entry.id   AF-A0A350YXN3-F1
#
_cell.length_a   1.000
_cell.length_b   1.000
_cell.length_c   1.000
_cell.angle_alpha   90.00
_cell.angle_beta   90.00
_cell.angle_gamma   90.00
#
_symmetry.space_group_name_H-M   'P 1'
#
loop_
_entity.id
_entity.type
_entity.pdbx_description
1 polymer ?
#
loop_
_entity_poly.entity_id
_entity_poly.type
_entity_poly.pdbx_seq_one_letter_code
_entity_poly.pdbx_strand_id
1 'polypeptide(L)'
;MEKEFLEIVKKNQGIIHKVCSIYCDYEDDRNDMVQEILAQLWKSYPNFRNESKFTTWMYRVALNTAITSFKKQKRQPDRTPISLHNYQFAEDISNSETEENLRLLKDAVSRLTGIEKSI
;
A
#
# COMPACT_ATOMS: atom_id res chain seq x y z
N MET A 1 -16.34 -6.23 -24.71
CA MET A 1 -15.93 -6.91 -23.47
C MET A 1 -15.55 -5.91 -22.38
N GLU A 2 -14.49 -5.10 -22.54
CA GLU A 2 -14.07 -4.13 -21.51
C GLU A 2 -15.12 -3.05 -21.21
N LYS A 3 -15.62 -2.36 -22.24
CA LYS A 3 -16.63 -1.30 -22.07
C LYS A 3 -17.91 -1.81 -21.38
N GLU A 4 -18.37 -2.98 -21.78
CA GLU A 4 -19.55 -3.64 -21.19
C GLU A 4 -19.34 -3.96 -19.71
N PHE A 5 -18.19 -4.56 -19.36
CA PHE A 5 -17.82 -4.81 -17.98
C PHE A 5 -17.82 -3.52 -17.15
N LEU A 6 -17.17 -2.46 -17.66
CA LEU A 6 -17.08 -1.17 -16.97
C LEU A 6 -18.47 -0.54 -16.76
N GLU A 7 -19.36 -0.61 -17.75
CA GLU A 7 -20.72 -0.10 -17.60
C GLU A 7 -21.51 -0.86 -16.53
N ILE A 8 -21.45 -2.20 -16.55
CA ILE A 8 -22.18 -3.02 -15.59
C ILE A 8 -21.63 -2.81 -14.18
N VAL A 9 -20.31 -2.77 -14.01
CA VAL A 9 -19.68 -2.51 -12.72
C VAL A 9 -20.02 -1.11 -12.20
N LYS A 10 -19.92 -0.08 -13.05
CA LYS A 10 -20.24 1.30 -12.68
C LYS A 10 -21.70 1.45 -12.25
N LYS A 11 -22.63 0.81 -12.97
CA LYS A 11 -24.05 0.77 -12.61
C LYS A 11 -24.30 0.11 -11.26
N ASN A 12 -23.46 -0.84 -10.85
CA ASN A 12 -23.61 -1.64 -9.64
C ASN A 12 -22.55 -1.34 -8.57
N GLN A 13 -21.85 -0.20 -8.65
CA GLN A 13 -20.74 0.16 -7.76
C GLN A 13 -21.13 0.18 -6.28
N GLY A 14 -22.42 0.45 -5.97
CA GLY A 14 -22.95 0.41 -4.60
C GLY A 14 -22.75 -0.94 -3.91
N ILE A 15 -22.64 -2.04 -4.66
CA ILE A 15 -22.33 -3.38 -4.12
C ILE A 15 -20.91 -3.39 -3.56
N ILE A 16 -19.93 -2.87 -4.32
CA ILE A 16 -18.52 -2.82 -3.89
C ILE A 16 -18.39 -1.92 -2.67
N HIS A 17 -18.98 -0.72 -2.71
CA HIS A 17 -18.92 0.21 -1.57
C HIS A 17 -19.53 -0.39 -0.30
N LYS A 18 -20.66 -1.10 -0.42
CA LYS A 18 -21.30 -1.75 0.72
C LYS A 18 -20.46 -2.88 1.30
N VAL A 19 -19.80 -3.67 0.44
CA VAL A 19 -18.86 -4.71 0.92
C VAL A 19 -17.69 -4.04 1.63
N CYS A 20 -17.06 -3.03 1.02
CA CYS A 20 -15.91 -2.36 1.63
C CYS A 20 -16.27 -1.68 2.95
N SER A 21 -17.46 -1.09 3.10
CA SER A 21 -17.89 -0.47 4.36
C SER A 21 -18.06 -1.46 5.52
N ILE A 22 -18.17 -2.77 5.25
CA ILE A 22 -18.29 -3.81 6.28
C ILE A 22 -16.91 -4.27 6.76
N TYR A 23 -15.88 -4.19 5.90
CA TYR A 23 -14.56 -4.78 6.15
C TYR A 23 -13.42 -3.76 6.27
N CYS A 24 -13.69 -2.47 6.03
CA CYS A 24 -12.72 -1.38 6.11
C CYS A 24 -13.26 -0.22 6.94
N ASP A 25 -12.58 0.08 8.05
CA ASP A 25 -12.93 1.17 8.95
C ASP A 25 -12.38 2.52 8.46
N TYR A 26 -11.17 2.53 7.91
CA TYR A 26 -10.51 3.74 7.40
C TYR A 26 -10.79 3.98 5.91
N GLU A 27 -10.79 5.26 5.51
CA GLU A 27 -11.08 5.67 4.13
C GLU A 27 -9.99 5.22 3.15
N ASP A 28 -8.73 5.29 3.54
CA ASP A 28 -7.60 4.85 2.71
C ASP A 28 -7.66 3.34 2.43
N ASP A 29 -7.90 2.53 3.46
CA ASP A 29 -8.08 1.07 3.32
C ASP A 29 -9.26 0.72 2.42
N ARG A 30 -10.31 1.55 2.42
CA ARG A 30 -11.49 1.35 1.59
C ARG A 30 -11.16 1.55 0.11
N ASN A 31 -10.38 2.57 -0.22
CA ASN A 31 -9.96 2.83 -1.60
C ASN A 31 -9.11 1.68 -2.14
N ASP A 32 -8.14 1.20 -1.35
CA ASP A 32 -7.32 0.05 -1.70
C ASP A 32 -8.17 -1.22 -1.89
N MET A 33 -9.15 -1.45 -1.01
CA MET A 33 -10.06 -2.58 -1.12
C MET A 33 -10.91 -2.53 -2.39
N VAL A 34 -11.43 -1.36 -2.76
CA VAL A 34 -12.18 -1.16 -4.00
C VAL A 34 -11.32 -1.56 -5.20
N GLN A 35 -10.06 -1.10 -5.25
CA GLN A 35 -9.15 -1.41 -6.34
C GLN A 35 -8.87 -2.91 -6.44
N GLU A 36 -8.58 -3.58 -5.32
CA GLU A 36 -8.35 -5.02 -5.30
C GLU A 36 -9.60 -5.79 -5.77
N ILE A 37 -10.80 -5.38 -5.34
CA ILE A 37 -12.05 -5.99 -5.81
C ILE A 37 -12.23 -5.82 -7.32
N LEU A 38 -11.97 -4.62 -7.86
CA LEU A 38 -12.06 -4.36 -9.30
C LEU A 38 -11.07 -5.22 -10.10
N ALA A 39 -9.84 -5.36 -9.62
CA ALA A 39 -8.83 -6.20 -10.24
C ALA A 39 -9.26 -7.69 -10.27
N GLN A 40 -9.79 -8.21 -9.15
CA GLN A 40 -10.28 -9.59 -9.09
C GLN A 40 -11.52 -9.83 -9.95
N LEU A 41 -12.43 -8.84 -10.03
CA LEU A 41 -13.58 -8.89 -10.91
C LEU A 41 -13.15 -8.96 -12.37
N TRP A 42 -12.23 -8.09 -12.80
CA TRP A 42 -11.72 -8.08 -14.15
C TRP A 42 -11.04 -9.40 -14.53
N LYS A 43 -10.18 -9.92 -13.65
CA LYS A 43 -9.50 -11.20 -13.83
C LYS A 43 -10.49 -12.38 -13.93
N SER A 44 -11.60 -12.32 -13.21
CA SER A 44 -12.59 -13.40 -13.14
C SER A 44 -13.67 -13.30 -14.21
N TYR A 45 -13.85 -12.12 -14.83
CA TYR A 45 -14.93 -11.84 -15.78
C TYR A 45 -14.97 -12.78 -17.00
N PRO A 46 -13.84 -13.16 -17.64
CA PRO A 46 -13.87 -14.09 -18.76
C PRO A 46 -14.46 -15.46 -18.42
N ASN A 47 -14.42 -15.86 -17.14
CA ASN A 47 -14.93 -17.14 -16.65
C ASN A 47 -16.37 -17.06 -16.14
N PHE A 48 -17.04 -15.91 -16.29
CA PHE A 48 -18.42 -15.75 -15.86
C PHE A 48 -19.37 -16.51 -16.81
N ARG A 49 -19.91 -17.63 -16.33
CA ARG A 49 -20.75 -18.55 -17.13
C ARG A 49 -22.23 -18.16 -17.24
N ASN A 50 -22.63 -16.99 -16.75
CA ASN A 50 -24.02 -16.50 -16.78
C ASN A 50 -25.07 -17.41 -16.10
N GLU A 51 -24.64 -18.32 -15.21
CA GLU A 51 -25.51 -19.20 -14.41
C GLU A 51 -26.23 -18.48 -13.26
N SER A 52 -25.91 -17.19 -13.05
CA SER A 52 -26.53 -16.34 -12.04
C SER A 52 -26.54 -14.89 -12.53
N LYS A 53 -27.31 -14.01 -11.87
CA LYS A 53 -27.24 -12.57 -12.17
C LYS A 53 -25.81 -12.07 -11.95
N PHE A 54 -25.33 -11.20 -12.85
CA PHE A 54 -24.00 -10.59 -12.71
C PHE A 54 -23.80 -9.95 -11.32
N THR A 55 -24.83 -9.27 -10.79
CA THR A 55 -24.78 -8.66 -9.45
C THR A 55 -24.56 -9.68 -8.33
N THR A 56 -25.15 -10.87 -8.44
CA THR A 56 -24.95 -11.96 -7.47
C THR A 56 -23.52 -12.48 -7.53
N TRP A 57 -23.00 -12.70 -8.74
CA TRP A 57 -21.61 -13.12 -8.94
C TRP A 57 -20.62 -12.05 -8.46
N MET A 58 -20.85 -10.79 -8.81
CA MET A 58 -20.05 -9.64 -8.43
C MET A 58 -19.97 -9.49 -6.90
N TYR A 59 -21.11 -9.63 -6.21
CA TYR A 59 -21.14 -9.62 -4.75
C TYR A 59 -20.28 -10.74 -4.15
N ARG A 60 -20.35 -11.97 -4.70
CA ARG A 60 -19.54 -13.10 -4.23
C ARG A 60 -18.04 -12.85 -4.41
N VAL A 61 -17.63 -12.32 -5.57
CA VAL A 61 -16.22 -11.97 -5.81
C VAL A 61 -15.78 -10.87 -4.83
N ALA A 62 -16.53 -9.78 -4.73
CA ALA A 62 -16.21 -8.67 -3.82
C ALA A 62 -16.08 -9.14 -2.36
N LEU A 63 -17.04 -9.93 -1.88
CA LEU A 63 -17.08 -10.45 -0.51
C LEU A 63 -15.88 -11.36 -0.23
N ASN A 64 -15.57 -12.29 -1.13
CA ASN A 64 -14.44 -13.21 -0.96
C ASN A 64 -13.10 -12.46 -0.94
N THR A 65 -12.95 -11.46 -1.82
CA THR A 65 -11.77 -10.59 -1.84
C THR A 65 -11.62 -9.83 -0.53
N ALA A 66 -12.69 -9.18 -0.06
CA ALA A 66 -12.68 -8.43 1.20
C ALA A 66 -12.33 -9.30 2.41
N ILE A 67 -12.95 -10.48 2.54
CA ILE A 67 -12.64 -11.44 3.61
C ILE A 67 -11.17 -11.88 3.56
N THR A 68 -10.64 -12.10 2.35
CA THR A 68 -9.26 -12.55 2.16
C THR A 68 -8.27 -11.45 2.57
N SER A 69 -8.50 -10.22 2.12
CA SER A 69 -7.69 -9.06 2.47
C SER A 69 -7.76 -8.75 3.96
N PHE A 70 -8.95 -8.76 4.55
CA PHE A 70 -9.14 -8.57 5.99
C PHE A 70 -8.38 -9.61 6.84
N LYS A 71 -8.44 -10.89 6.47
CA LYS A 71 -7.68 -11.96 7.15
C LYS A 71 -6.17 -11.78 7.01
N LYS A 72 -5.69 -11.26 5.88
CA LYS A 72 -4.26 -10.97 5.67
C LYS A 72 -3.80 -9.80 6.52
N GLN A 73 -4.58 -8.72 6.61
CA GLN A 73 -4.26 -7.56 7.45
C GLN A 73 -4.18 -7.96 8.93
N LYS A 74 -5.15 -8.73 9.44
CA LYS A 74 -5.13 -9.19 10.85
C LYS A 74 -3.92 -10.07 11.22
N ARG A 75 -3.25 -10.66 10.24
CA ARG A 75 -2.04 -11.49 10.45
C ARG A 75 -0.74 -10.69 10.38
N GLN A 76 -0.78 -9.45 9.89
CA GLN A 76 0.40 -8.60 9.86
C GLN A 76 0.59 -7.93 11.22
N PRO A 77 1.84 -7.73 11.67
CA PRO A 77 2.11 -6.90 12.85
C PRO A 77 1.54 -5.50 12.64
N ASP A 78 1.12 -4.86 13.74
CA ASP A 78 0.50 -3.53 13.70
C ASP A 78 1.35 -2.58 12.87
N ARG A 79 0.71 -1.98 11.86
CA ARG A 79 1.29 -0.93 11.04
C ARG A 79 1.25 0.38 11.83
N THR A 80 1.97 0.43 12.94
CA THR A 80 2.19 1.70 13.64
C THR A 80 3.03 2.59 12.71
N PRO A 81 2.55 3.79 12.35
CA PRO A 81 3.34 4.72 11.57
C PRO A 81 4.66 4.97 12.28
N ILE A 82 5.76 4.96 11.53
CA ILE A 82 7.07 5.35 12.04
C ILE A 82 7.00 6.86 12.32
N SER A 83 6.72 7.22 13.57
CA SER A 83 6.89 8.58 14.07
C SER A 83 8.38 8.84 14.31
N LEU A 84 8.86 10.05 14.01
CA LEU A 84 10.21 10.48 14.38
C LEU A 84 10.50 10.25 15.88
N HIS A 85 9.46 10.27 16.70
CA HIS A 85 9.52 10.03 18.15
C HIS A 85 9.79 8.55 18.54
N ASN A 86 9.45 7.61 17.65
CA ASN A 86 9.67 6.16 17.84
C ASN A 86 11.02 5.70 17.26
N TYR A 87 11.75 6.60 16.60
CA TYR A 87 13.16 6.38 16.26
C TYR A 87 13.98 6.61 17.54
N GLN A 88 14.08 5.57 18.37
CA GLN A 88 15.28 5.44 19.20
C GLN A 88 16.40 5.17 18.21
N PHE A 89 17.10 6.21 17.77
CA PHE A 89 18.50 6.01 17.44
C PHE A 89 19.08 5.30 18.66
N ALA A 90 19.68 4.13 18.46
CA ALA A 90 20.68 3.70 19.41
C ALA A 90 21.63 4.91 19.47
N GLU A 91 21.59 5.67 20.56
CA GLU A 91 22.72 6.49 20.95
C GLU A 91 23.84 5.46 21.15
N ASP A 92 24.49 5.13 20.05
CA ASP A 92 25.77 4.44 20.06
C ASP A 92 26.64 5.31 20.94
N ILE A 93 26.88 4.79 22.14
CA ILE A 93 27.93 5.15 23.07
C ILE A 93 29.03 5.80 22.26
N SER A 94 29.20 7.12 22.41
CA SER A 94 30.22 7.97 21.82
C SER A 94 31.51 7.19 21.49
N ASN A 95 31.55 6.54 20.32
CA ASN A 95 32.76 5.93 19.82
C ASN A 95 33.58 7.10 19.29
N SER A 96 34.46 7.61 20.14
CA SER A 96 35.44 8.67 19.83
C SER A 96 36.12 8.43 18.47
N GLU A 97 36.31 7.16 18.11
CA GLU A 97 36.86 6.71 16.85
C GLU A 97 35.97 7.05 15.64
N THR A 98 34.64 6.91 15.75
CA THR A 98 33.69 7.26 14.68
C THR A 98 33.65 8.78 14.45
N GLU A 99 33.72 9.58 15.51
CA GLU A 99 33.73 11.05 15.40
C GLU A 99 35.05 11.57 14.82
N GLU A 100 36.19 10.97 15.20
CA GLU A 100 37.50 11.27 14.61
C GLU A 100 37.55 10.90 13.12
N ASN A 101 37.05 9.72 12.75
CA ASN A 101 36.96 9.29 11.36
C ASN A 101 36.04 10.21 10.52
N LEU A 102 34.90 10.65 11.07
CA LEU A 102 34.01 11.60 10.41
C LEU A 102 34.67 12.98 10.24
N ARG A 103 35.47 13.41 11.22
CA ARG A 103 36.23 14.67 11.15
C ARG A 103 37.28 14.61 10.04
N LEU A 104 38.04 13.51 9.97
CA LEU A 104 39.03 13.27 8.91
C LEU A 104 38.38 13.24 7.52
N LEU A 105 37.23 12.59 7.39
CA LEU A 105 36.47 12.55 6.14
C LEU A 105 36.02 13.96 5.70
N LYS A 106 35.46 14.75 6.63
CA LYS A 106 35.03 16.14 6.35
C LYS A 106 36.20 17.04 5.95
N ASP A 107 37.36 16.86 6.56
CA ASP A 107 38.57 17.61 6.22
C ASP A 107 39.15 17.18 4.84
N ALA A 108 39.09 15.89 4.50
CA ALA A 108 39.49 15.42 3.18
C ALA A 108 38.56 15.97 2.07
N VAL A 109 37.25 15.99 2.32
CA VAL A 109 36.24 16.52 1.39
C VAL A 109 36.36 18.04 1.24
N SER A 110 36.67 18.77 2.32
CA SER A 110 36.89 20.22 2.26
C SER A 110 38.11 20.58 1.41
N ARG A 111 39.19 19.78 1.51
CA ARG A 111 40.40 19.94 0.69
C ARG A 111 40.13 19.68 -0.79
N LEU A 112 39.25 18.74 -1.14
CA LEU A 112 38.83 18.49 -2.52
C LEU A 112 37.91 19.60 -3.05
N THR A 113 36.99 20.11 -2.22
CA THR A 113 36.04 21.15 -2.63
C THR A 113 36.64 22.56 -2.69
N GLY A 114 37.82 22.77 -2.08
CA GLY A 114 38.54 24.05 -2.07
C GLY A 114 39.60 24.24 -3.16
N ILE A 115 40.12 23.16 -3.76
CA ILE A 115 41.17 23.28 -4.79
C ILE A 115 40.59 23.55 -6.19
N GLU A 116 39.37 23.09 -6.49
CA GLU A 116 38.75 23.27 -7.83
C GLU A 116 37.71 24.40 -7.92
N LYS A 117 37.50 25.19 -6.85
CA LYS A 117 36.61 26.37 -6.92
C LYS A 117 37.29 27.65 -7.38
N SER A 118 38.56 27.59 -7.78
CA SER A 118 39.23 28.72 -8.41
C SER A 118 40.41 28.26 -9.26
N ILE A 119 40.13 27.57 -10.37
CA ILE A 119 40.72 27.70 -11.72
C ILE A 119 39.77 27.01 -12.70
#